data_AF-A0A834INR0-F1
#
_entry.id   AF-A0A834INR0-F1
#
_cell.length_a   1.000
_cell.length_b   1.000
_cell.length_c   1.000
_cell.angle_alpha   90.00
_cell.angle_beta   90.00
_cell.angle_gamma   90.00
#
_symmetry.space_group_name_H-M   'P 1'
#
loop_
_entity.id
_entity.type
_entity.pdbx_description
1 polymer ?
#
loop_
_entity_poly.entity_id
_entity_poly.type
_entity_poly.pdbx_seq_one_letter_code
_entity_poly.pdbx_strand_id
1 'polypeptide(L)'
;MYVFKTFYGFEIGAYFGASLLAADVTRDRLTDIFISAPMTKGSTWDEGAVYFYSNIKFARDLKPTAILTSKYSVNGGRFGTTMSSLGDYDLDGYN
;
A
#
# COMPACT_ATOMS: atom_id res chain seq x y z
N MET A 1 -10.33 23.28 3.20
CA MET A 1 -10.01 21.87 2.92
C MET A 1 -10.04 21.13 4.25
N TYR A 2 -10.82 20.06 4.37
CA TYR A 2 -10.91 19.25 5.59
C TYR A 2 -10.06 18.00 5.43
N VAL A 3 -9.21 17.70 6.42
CA VAL A 3 -8.41 16.47 6.46
C VAL A 3 -9.10 15.50 7.42
N PHE A 4 -9.50 14.34 6.92
CA PHE A 4 -10.10 13.29 7.75
C PHE A 4 -9.03 12.46 8.47
N LYS A 5 -7.97 12.06 7.75
CA LYS A 5 -6.89 11.20 8.24
C LYS A 5 -5.57 11.57 7.55
N THR A 6 -4.48 11.47 8.30
CA THR A 6 -3.12 11.69 7.79
C THR A 6 -2.31 10.42 7.99
N PHE A 7 -1.66 9.97 6.92
CA PHE A 7 -0.76 8.82 6.93
C PHE A 7 0.68 9.33 6.88
N TYR A 8 1.54 8.76 7.70
CA TYR A 8 2.95 9.13 7.78
C TYR A 8 3.82 7.99 7.26
N GLY A 9 4.80 8.33 6.44
CA GLY A 9 5.82 7.40 5.99
C GLY A 9 6.75 6.98 7.14
N PHE A 10 7.38 5.82 6.99
CA PHE A 10 8.22 5.21 8.03
C PHE A 10 9.71 5.42 7.81
N GLU A 11 10.12 5.76 6.59
CA GLU A 11 11.51 5.89 6.17
C GLU A 11 11.70 7.18 5.37
N ILE A 12 12.77 7.92 5.70
CA ILE A 12 13.14 9.14 4.99
C ILE A 12 13.62 8.77 3.58
N GLY A 13 13.12 9.47 2.56
CA GLY A 13 13.51 9.24 1.17
C GLY A 13 12.82 8.05 0.51
N ALA A 14 12.02 7.27 1.23
CA ALA A 14 11.34 6.10 0.68
C ALA A 14 10.20 6.43 -0.31
N TYR A 15 9.87 7.72 -0.47
CA TYR A 15 8.81 8.18 -1.37
C TYR A 15 7.43 7.62 -1.01
N PHE A 16 7.12 7.55 0.30
CA PHE A 16 5.80 7.14 0.78
C PHE A 16 4.71 8.05 0.21
N GLY A 17 3.71 7.44 -0.46
CA GLY A 17 2.67 8.16 -1.18
C GLY A 17 2.95 8.36 -2.68
N ALA A 18 3.99 7.74 -3.24
CA ALA A 18 4.31 7.86 -4.67
C ALA A 18 3.19 7.33 -5.59
N SER A 19 2.52 6.26 -5.19
CA SER A 19 1.33 5.72 -5.85
C SER A 19 0.29 5.30 -4.80
N LEU A 20 -0.98 5.43 -5.16
CA LEU A 20 -2.13 5.12 -4.30
C LEU A 20 -3.09 4.20 -5.05
N LEU A 21 -3.65 3.22 -4.35
CA LEU A 21 -4.76 2.41 -4.83
C LEU A 21 -5.84 2.36 -3.74
N ALA A 22 -7.08 2.60 -4.12
CA ALA A 22 -8.24 2.52 -3.24
C ALA A 22 -9.25 1.54 -3.84
N ALA A 23 -9.50 0.44 -3.14
CA ALA A 23 -10.40 -0.62 -3.57
C ALA A 23 -10.92 -1.38 -2.34
N ASP A 24 -12.13 -1.93 -2.41
CA ASP A 24 -12.64 -2.87 -1.40
C ASP A 24 -12.11 -4.27 -1.74
N VAL A 25 -10.95 -4.63 -1.16
CA VAL A 25 -10.31 -5.94 -1.36
C VAL A 25 -10.71 -6.93 -0.26
N THR A 26 -11.14 -6.43 0.89
CA THR A 26 -11.59 -7.26 2.03
C THR A 26 -13.06 -7.64 1.95
N ARG A 27 -13.83 -7.02 1.03
CA ARG A 27 -15.25 -7.25 0.78
C ARG A 27 -16.14 -6.91 1.98
N ASP A 28 -15.71 -5.97 2.82
CA ASP A 28 -16.46 -5.48 3.97
C ASP A 28 -17.32 -4.24 3.65
N ARG A 29 -17.34 -3.82 2.37
CA ARG A 29 -17.99 -2.60 1.86
C ARG A 29 -17.34 -1.30 2.34
N LEU A 30 -16.15 -1.37 2.90
CA LEU A 30 -15.32 -0.21 3.21
C LEU A 30 -14.16 -0.15 2.22
N THR A 31 -13.77 1.07 1.88
CA THR A 31 -12.61 1.27 1.00
C THR A 31 -11.33 0.96 1.76
N ASP A 32 -10.56 0.01 1.25
CA ASP A 32 -9.19 -0.22 1.68
C ASP A 32 -8.23 0.68 0.90
N ILE A 33 -7.09 1.01 1.50
CA ILE A 33 -6.09 1.89 0.92
C ILE A 33 -4.74 1.19 0.86
N PHE A 34 -4.10 1.28 -0.29
CA PHE A 34 -2.71 0.90 -0.50
C PHE A 34 -1.89 2.16 -0.79
N ILE A 35 -0.80 2.34 -0.05
CA ILE A 35 0.13 3.46 -0.21
C ILE A 35 1.50 2.89 -0.50
N SER A 36 2.12 3.25 -1.62
CA SER A 36 3.45 2.74 -1.95
C SER A 36 4.58 3.65 -1.46
N ALA A 37 5.75 3.04 -1.25
CA ALA A 37 7.03 3.69 -0.99
C ALA A 37 8.10 2.97 -1.82
N PRO A 38 8.21 3.27 -3.13
CA PRO A 38 9.04 2.51 -4.05
C PRO A 38 10.55 2.63 -3.78
N MET A 39 10.97 3.62 -2.98
CA MET A 39 12.38 3.79 -2.60
C MET A 39 12.69 3.20 -1.22
N THR A 40 11.76 2.45 -0.61
CA THR A 40 12.01 1.76 0.66
C THR A 40 13.21 0.82 0.54
N LYS A 41 14.09 0.88 1.53
CA LYS A 41 15.22 -0.03 1.64
C LYS A 41 14.76 -1.41 2.09
N GLY A 42 15.25 -2.45 1.40
CA GLY A 42 15.11 -3.83 1.83
C GLY A 42 16.46 -4.42 2.22
N SER A 43 16.78 -5.60 1.71
CA SER A 43 18.13 -6.16 1.88
C SER A 43 19.18 -5.41 1.04
N THR A 44 18.74 -4.82 -0.06
CA THR A 44 19.46 -3.92 -0.96
C THR A 44 18.73 -2.56 -1.03
N TRP A 45 19.15 -1.68 -1.95
CA TRP A 45 18.59 -0.34 -2.12
C TRP A 45 17.36 -0.32 -3.03
N ASP A 46 16.44 0.62 -2.77
CA ASP A 46 15.26 0.88 -3.60
C ASP A 46 14.45 -0.40 -3.93
N GLU A 47 14.28 -1.33 -2.97
CA GLU A 47 13.50 -2.55 -3.21
C GLU A 47 12.00 -2.27 -3.25
N GLY A 48 11.55 -1.27 -2.48
CA GLY A 48 10.18 -0.78 -2.46
C GLY A 48 9.23 -1.58 -1.56
N ALA A 49 8.20 -0.91 -1.07
CA ALA A 49 7.15 -1.49 -0.25
C ALA A 49 5.76 -0.89 -0.58
N VAL A 50 4.71 -1.65 -0.28
CA VAL A 50 3.32 -1.17 -0.32
C VAL A 50 2.67 -1.42 1.02
N TYR A 51 2.08 -0.38 1.60
CA TYR A 51 1.42 -0.40 2.89
C TYR A 51 -0.08 -0.53 2.68
N PHE A 52 -0.65 -1.63 3.16
CA PHE A 52 -2.08 -1.92 3.10
C PHE A 52 -2.76 -1.46 4.39
N TYR A 53 -3.84 -0.69 4.25
CA TYR A 53 -4.68 -0.21 5.34
C TYR A 53 -6.13 -0.59 5.06
N SER A 54 -6.71 -1.38 5.95
CA SER A 54 -8.14 -1.72 5.92
C SER A 54 -8.89 -1.09 7.08
N ASN A 55 -10.22 -1.05 6.99
CA ASN A 55 -11.09 -0.59 8.08
C ASN A 55 -10.75 0.81 8.64
N ILE A 56 -10.17 1.67 7.79
CA ILE A 56 -9.64 2.98 8.20
C ILE A 56 -10.67 3.89 8.84
N LYS A 57 -11.95 3.75 8.46
CA LYS A 57 -13.07 4.57 8.95
C LYS A 57 -13.20 4.50 10.48
N PHE A 58 -12.95 3.32 11.06
CA PHE A 58 -13.11 3.06 12.49
C PHE A 58 -11.78 2.99 13.25
N ALA A 59 -10.65 2.99 12.53
CA ALA A 59 -9.33 2.93 13.13
C ALA A 59 -9.04 4.16 14.00
N ARG A 60 -8.67 3.94 15.28
CA ARG A 60 -8.17 4.99 16.18
C ARG A 60 -6.72 5.36 15.85
N ASP A 61 -5.91 4.34 15.59
CA ASP A 61 -4.52 4.48 15.15
C ASP A 61 -4.38 3.99 13.70
N LEU A 62 -3.68 4.78 12.87
CA LEU A 62 -3.42 4.43 11.47
C LEU A 62 -2.14 3.62 11.35
N LYS A 63 -2.23 2.33 11.63
CA LYS A 63 -1.17 1.36 11.37
C LYS A 63 -1.53 0.53 10.14
N PRO A 64 -0.55 0.19 9.29
CA PRO A 64 -0.78 -0.69 8.17
C PRO A 64 -1.23 -2.06 8.68
N THR A 65 -2.30 -2.60 8.10
CA THR A 65 -2.77 -3.96 8.30
C THR A 65 -1.73 -4.97 7.80
N ALA A 66 -1.08 -4.66 6.68
CA ALA A 66 0.04 -5.44 6.15
C ALA A 66 1.03 -4.55 5.39
N ILE A 67 2.25 -5.06 5.23
CA ILE A 67 3.29 -4.46 4.38
C ILE A 67 3.65 -5.51 3.33
N LEU A 68 3.49 -5.15 2.06
CA LEU A 68 3.79 -5.98 0.92
C LEU A 68 5.15 -5.58 0.35
N THR A 69 6.00 -6.56 0.12
CA THR A 69 7.31 -6.40 -0.52
C THR A 69 7.51 -7.50 -1.56
N SER A 70 8.46 -7.29 -2.47
CA SER A 70 8.89 -8.36 -3.38
C SER A 70 9.48 -9.54 -2.58
N LYS A 71 9.23 -10.77 -3.05
CA LYS A 71 9.93 -11.97 -2.58
C LYS A 71 11.42 -11.95 -2.96
N TYR A 72 11.74 -11.27 -4.05
CA TYR A 72 13.09 -11.16 -4.57
C TYR A 72 13.71 -9.84 -4.15
N SER A 73 14.93 -9.93 -3.61
CA SER A 73 15.75 -8.79 -3.28
C SER A 73 16.54 -8.34 -4.51
N VAL A 74 16.06 -7.26 -5.13
CA VAL A 74 16.64 -6.70 -6.35
C VAL A 74 16.93 -5.23 -6.11
N ASN A 75 18.20 -4.84 -6.25
CA ASN A 75 18.60 -3.45 -6.16
C ASN A 75 17.90 -2.64 -7.26
N GLY A 76 17.17 -1.60 -6.87
CA GLY A 76 16.37 -0.79 -7.80
C GLY A 76 15.08 -1.46 -8.27
N GLY A 77 14.61 -2.51 -7.58
CA GLY A 77 13.38 -3.22 -7.94
C GLY A 77 12.12 -2.37 -7.84
N ARG A 78 12.10 -1.40 -6.93
CA ARG A 78 11.06 -0.36 -6.77
C ARG A 78 9.64 -0.90 -6.77
N PHE A 79 9.42 -1.95 -5.99
CA PHE A 79 8.10 -2.54 -5.80
C PHE A 79 7.09 -1.47 -5.36
N GLY A 80 5.92 -1.45 -6.02
CA GLY A 80 4.89 -0.44 -5.78
C GLY A 80 5.05 0.87 -6.55
N THR A 81 5.95 0.96 -7.55
CA THR A 81 6.07 2.15 -8.41
C THR A 81 4.73 2.52 -9.07
N THR A 82 3.97 1.53 -9.53
CA THR A 82 2.60 1.70 -10.07
C THR A 82 1.68 0.65 -9.48
N MET A 83 0.41 0.99 -9.27
CA MET A 83 -0.60 0.07 -8.75
C MET A 83 -1.91 0.29 -9.50
N SER A 84 -2.63 -0.78 -9.77
CA SER A 84 -3.99 -0.76 -10.32
C SER A 84 -4.74 -1.97 -9.79
N SER A 85 -6.04 -1.82 -9.56
CA SER A 85 -6.92 -2.97 -9.35
C SER A 85 -7.27 -3.58 -10.71
N LEU A 86 -7.34 -4.91 -10.77
CA LEU A 86 -7.81 -5.66 -11.94
C LEU A 86 -9.30 -6.03 -11.83
N GLY A 87 -9.89 -5.81 -10.66
CA GLY A 87 -11.19 -6.37 -10.30
C GLY A 87 -11.13 -7.88 -10.08
N ASP A 88 -12.31 -8.48 -9.95
CA ASP A 88 -12.53 -9.91 -9.78
C ASP A 88 -12.21 -10.66 -11.07
N TYR A 89 -10.92 -10.90 -11.26
CA TYR A 89 -10.34 -11.44 -12.48
C TYR A 89 -10.57 -12.95 -12.61
N ASP A 90 -10.56 -13.70 -11.51
CA ASP A 90 -10.75 -15.14 -11.49
C ASP A 90 -12.17 -15.59 -11.09
N LEU A 91 -13.08 -14.64 -10.87
CA LEU A 91 -14.52 -14.84 -10.64
C LEU A 91 -14.83 -15.60 -9.34
N ASP A 92 -13.97 -15.47 -8.33
CA ASP A 92 -14.18 -16.04 -7.01
C ASP A 92 -15.01 -15.12 -6.08
N GLY A 93 -15.31 -13.91 -6.56
CA GLY A 93 -16.06 -12.89 -5.83
C GLY A 93 -15.19 -11.97 -4.96
N TYR A 94 -13.88 -11.94 -5.17
CA TYR A 94 -12.92 -10.99 -4.57
C TYR A 94 -12.20 -10.17 -5.63
N ASN A 95 -11.78 -8.97 -5.24
CA ASN A 95 -10.92 -8.08 -6.05
C ASN A 95 -9.47 -8.11 -5.56
#